data_AF-A0A3D2TIX3-F1
#
_entry.id   AF-A0A3D2TIX3-F1
#
_cell.length_a   1.000
_cell.length_b   1.000
_cell.length_c   1.000
_cell.angle_alpha   90.00
_cell.angle_beta   90.00
_cell.angle_gamma   90.00
#
_symmetry.space_group_name_H-M   'P 1'
#
loop_
_entity.id
_entity.type
_entity.pdbx_description
1 polymer ?
#
loop_
_entity_poly.entity_id
_entity_poly.type
_entity_poly.pdbx_seq_one_letter_code
_entity_poly.pdbx_strand_id
1 'polypeptide(L)'
;MSDPYFQQLFADRIGGNQYGKSTAIYKFEKIKRAKRKALAEYPDRQLLDFGIGENDSMADESVRRVMAQEINKPENRGYADNGVDQFKEAVARFMQREYGVDLDPATEVNHCIGSKTALSILPAAFINPGDIPLMAVPGYP
;
A
#
# COMPACT_ATOMS: atom_id res chain seq x y z
N MET A 1 -1.56 29.95 20.42
CA MET A 1 -2.04 28.75 21.13
C MET A 1 -0.93 27.72 21.02
N SER A 2 -0.52 27.09 22.13
CA SER A 2 0.44 25.99 22.05
C SER A 2 -0.22 24.78 21.39
N ASP A 3 0.53 24.09 20.55
CA ASP A 3 0.08 22.85 19.93
C ASP A 3 -0.34 21.83 20.99
N PRO A 4 -1.43 21.06 20.78
CA PRO A 4 -1.86 20.05 21.72
C PRO A 4 -0.80 18.96 21.93
N TYR A 5 -0.67 18.44 23.15
CA TYR A 5 0.38 17.45 23.51
C TYR A 5 0.42 16.21 22.59
N PHE A 6 -0.72 15.83 22.01
CA PHE A 6 -0.80 14.70 21.10
C PHE A 6 -0.14 14.96 19.74
N GLN A 7 -0.03 16.21 19.28
CA GLN A 7 0.66 16.52 18.02
C GLN A 7 2.15 16.19 18.11
N GLN A 8 2.79 16.44 19.26
CA GLN A 8 4.18 16.06 19.47
C GLN A 8 4.34 14.53 19.48
N LEU A 9 3.42 13.82 20.14
CA LEU A 9 3.42 12.35 20.15
C LEU A 9 3.26 11.75 18.73
N PHE A 10 2.40 12.34 17.90
CA PHE A 10 2.27 11.94 16.49
C PHE A 10 3.52 12.27 15.67
N ALA A 11 4.09 13.47 15.85
CA ALA A 11 5.29 13.89 15.15
C ALA A 11 6.46 12.95 15.46
N ASP A 12 6.69 12.65 16.74
CA ASP A 12 7.76 11.74 17.18
C ASP A 12 7.55 10.32 16.63
N ARG A 13 6.30 9.85 16.53
CA ARG A 13 5.96 8.53 15.95
C ARG A 13 6.25 8.41 14.46
N ILE A 14 6.07 9.48 13.69
CA ILE A 14 6.41 9.47 12.27
C ILE A 14 7.90 9.73 12.02
N GLY A 15 8.79 9.72 13.03
CA GLY A 15 10.22 9.99 12.86
C GLY A 15 10.66 11.38 13.32
N GLY A 16 9.80 12.08 14.06
CA GLY A 16 10.08 13.35 14.71
C GLY A 16 10.50 14.44 13.71
N ASN A 17 11.36 15.34 14.18
CA ASN A 17 11.95 16.38 13.35
C ASN A 17 12.86 15.85 12.23
N GLN A 18 13.12 14.53 12.15
CA GLN A 18 13.91 13.89 11.10
C GLN A 18 13.06 13.22 10.01
N TYR A 19 11.73 13.17 10.17
CA TYR A 19 10.85 12.59 9.15
C TYR A 19 11.05 13.29 7.80
N GLY A 20 11.27 12.50 6.74
CA GLY A 20 11.54 13.00 5.40
C GLY A 20 12.91 13.68 5.20
N LYS A 21 13.75 13.78 6.24
CA LYS A 21 15.12 14.35 6.13
C LYS A 21 16.20 13.31 5.81
N SER A 22 15.85 12.03 5.85
CA SER A 22 16.77 10.95 5.46
C SER A 22 17.10 11.02 3.98
N THR A 23 18.39 11.02 3.66
CA THR A 23 18.92 10.93 2.29
C THR A 23 19.18 9.49 1.85
N ALA A 24 18.80 8.51 2.67
CA ALA A 24 18.98 7.11 2.37
C ALA A 24 18.22 6.73 1.09
N ILE A 25 18.95 6.29 0.08
CA ILE A 25 18.36 5.90 -1.21
C ILE A 25 17.57 4.60 -1.01
N TYR A 26 16.26 4.68 -1.24
CA TYR A 26 15.35 3.55 -1.23
C TYR A 26 15.85 2.42 -2.15
N LYS A 27 15.75 1.15 -1.71
CA LYS A 27 16.37 0.01 -2.42
C LYS A 27 15.94 -0.06 -3.88
N PHE A 28 14.65 0.11 -4.18
CA PHE A 28 14.16 0.10 -5.57
C PHE A 28 14.64 1.32 -6.39
N GLU A 29 14.95 2.46 -5.76
CA GLU A 29 15.53 3.60 -6.48
C GLU A 29 16.95 3.31 -6.96
N LYS A 30 17.73 2.48 -6.25
CA LYS A 30 19.03 2.01 -6.73
C LYS A 30 18.89 1.19 -8.02
N ILE A 31 17.89 0.30 -8.07
CA ILE A 31 17.57 -0.50 -9.27
C ILE A 31 17.13 0.42 -10.42
N LYS A 32 16.23 1.38 -10.16
CA LYS A 32 15.79 2.35 -11.16
C LYS A 32 16.96 3.16 -11.74
N ARG A 33 17.90 3.61 -10.91
CA ARG A 33 19.12 4.31 -11.36
C ARG A 33 20.01 3.43 -12.22
N ALA A 34 20.25 2.18 -11.82
CA ALA A 34 21.03 1.23 -12.59
C ALA A 34 20.39 0.94 -13.96
N LYS A 35 19.06 0.74 -14.00
CA LYS A 35 18.29 0.58 -15.24
C LYS A 35 18.44 1.77 -16.18
N ARG A 36 18.25 3.00 -15.67
CA ARG A 36 18.43 4.23 -16.46
C ARG A 36 19.84 4.35 -17.03
N LYS A 37 20.87 4.03 -16.22
CA LYS A 37 22.27 4.04 -16.66
C LYS A 37 22.53 3.01 -17.77
N ALA A 38 22.05 1.78 -17.60
CA ALA A 38 22.25 0.71 -18.58
C ALA A 38 21.60 1.04 -19.94
N LEU A 39 20.39 1.59 -19.93
CA LEU A 39 19.69 2.04 -21.15
C LEU A 39 20.42 3.19 -21.85
N ALA A 40 21.05 4.09 -21.09
CA ALA A 40 21.82 5.20 -21.65
C ALA A 40 23.16 4.74 -22.26
N GLU A 41 23.83 3.77 -21.64
CA GLU A 41 25.11 3.23 -22.14
C GLU A 41 24.94 2.27 -23.33
N TYR A 42 23.78 1.60 -23.42
CA TYR A 42 23.53 0.59 -24.44
C TYR A 42 22.13 0.76 -25.09
N PRO A 43 21.90 1.86 -25.83
CA PRO A 43 20.56 2.19 -26.36
C PRO A 43 20.02 1.16 -27.37
N ASP A 44 20.91 0.46 -28.08
CA ASP A 44 20.52 -0.54 -29.09
C ASP A 44 20.30 -1.95 -28.50
N ARG A 45 20.47 -2.12 -27.18
CA ARG A 45 20.28 -3.41 -26.50
C ARG A 45 18.92 -3.44 -25.81
N GLN A 46 18.18 -4.53 -26.02
CA GLN A 46 16.98 -4.81 -25.25
C GLN A 46 17.34 -5.11 -23.80
N LEU A 47 16.78 -4.37 -22.86
CA LEU A 47 16.89 -4.66 -21.43
C LEU A 47 15.82 -5.68 -21.02
N LEU A 48 16.26 -6.82 -20.50
CA LEU A 48 15.40 -7.77 -19.81
C LEU A 48 15.39 -7.40 -18.32
N ASP A 49 14.25 -6.90 -17.83
CA ASP A 49 14.12 -6.40 -16.47
C ASP A 49 13.38 -7.40 -15.58
N PHE A 50 14.11 -8.00 -14.65
CA PHE A 50 13.58 -8.87 -13.59
C PHE A 50 13.81 -8.24 -12.19
N GLY A 51 14.05 -6.93 -12.13
CA GLY A 51 14.49 -6.24 -10.92
C GLY A 51 13.35 -5.82 -9.98
N ILE A 52 12.14 -5.67 -10.50
CA ILE A 52 10.95 -5.29 -9.73
C ILE A 52 9.83 -6.28 -10.06
N GLY A 53 9.19 -6.86 -9.04
CA GLY A 53 8.09 -7.81 -9.18
C GLY A 53 6.75 -7.14 -9.54
N GLU A 54 6.74 -6.30 -10.57
CA GLU A 54 5.52 -5.75 -11.17
C GLU A 54 4.96 -6.73 -12.20
N ASN A 55 3.63 -6.87 -12.25
CA ASN A 55 2.99 -7.75 -13.22
C ASN A 55 2.90 -7.05 -14.59
N ASP A 56 3.38 -7.71 -15.64
CA ASP A 56 3.34 -7.20 -17.02
C ASP A 56 1.94 -7.28 -17.66
N SER A 57 1.06 -8.11 -17.09
CA SER A 57 -0.29 -8.32 -17.62
C SER A 57 -1.24 -7.21 -17.15
N MET A 58 -2.17 -6.84 -18.03
CA MET A 58 -3.30 -6.01 -17.66
C MET A 58 -4.17 -6.73 -16.63
N ALA A 59 -4.90 -5.95 -15.82
CA ALA A 59 -5.99 -6.50 -15.02
C ALA A 59 -7.00 -7.23 -15.92
N ASP A 60 -7.64 -8.27 -15.38
CA ASP A 60 -8.62 -9.07 -16.09
C ASP A 60 -9.70 -8.19 -16.74
N GLU A 61 -10.15 -8.57 -17.94
CA GLU A 61 -11.14 -7.79 -18.69
C GLU A 61 -12.44 -7.60 -17.91
N SER A 62 -12.88 -8.60 -17.14
CA SER A 62 -14.08 -8.50 -16.32
C SER A 62 -14.00 -7.36 -15.31
N VAL A 63 -12.84 -7.18 -14.67
CA VAL A 63 -12.58 -6.10 -13.71
C VAL A 63 -12.56 -4.75 -14.43
N ARG A 64 -11.83 -4.66 -15.55
CA ARG A 64 -11.74 -3.41 -16.33
C ARG A 64 -13.09 -2.97 -16.85
N ARG A 65 -13.94 -3.91 -17.31
CA ARG A 65 -15.29 -3.62 -17.80
C ARG A 65 -16.20 -3.10 -16.69
N VAL A 66 -16.17 -3.73 -15.50
CA VAL A 66 -16.96 -3.25 -14.36
C VAL A 66 -16.49 -1.87 -13.93
N MET A 67 -15.17 -1.64 -13.83
CA MET A 67 -14.63 -0.31 -13.53
C MET A 67 -15.14 0.73 -14.54
N ALA A 68 -15.05 0.46 -15.84
CA ALA A 68 -15.54 1.37 -16.88
C ALA A 68 -17.04 1.69 -16.75
N GLN A 69 -17.85 0.74 -16.28
CA GLN A 69 -19.27 0.96 -16.00
C GLN A 69 -19.46 1.81 -14.74
N GLU A 70 -18.80 1.47 -13.64
CA GLU A 70 -18.96 2.13 -12.34
C GLU A 70 -18.43 3.57 -12.32
N ILE A 71 -17.34 3.89 -13.02
CA ILE A 71 -16.77 5.25 -13.03
C ILE A 71 -17.69 6.30 -13.67
N ASN A 72 -18.67 5.88 -14.47
CA ASN A 72 -19.61 6.75 -15.15
C ASN A 72 -20.94 6.96 -14.39
N LYS A 73 -21.09 6.33 -13.22
CA LYS A 73 -22.32 6.40 -12.43
C LYS A 73 -22.31 7.61 -11.47
N PRO A 74 -23.32 8.49 -11.51
CA PRO A 74 -23.41 9.66 -10.62
C PRO A 74 -23.35 9.33 -9.13
N GLU A 75 -23.93 8.20 -8.72
CA GLU A 75 -23.94 7.72 -7.33
C GLU A 75 -22.54 7.40 -6.78
N ASN A 76 -21.58 7.09 -7.66
CA ASN A 76 -20.19 6.79 -7.27
C ASN A 76 -19.30 8.04 -7.15
N ARG A 77 -19.87 9.24 -7.31
CA ARG A 77 -19.12 10.52 -7.16
C ARG A 77 -18.80 10.86 -5.69
N GLY A 78 -19.56 10.32 -4.74
CA GLY A 78 -19.44 10.62 -3.31
C GLY A 78 -18.18 10.07 -2.66
N TYR A 79 -17.96 10.47 -1.41
CA TYR A 79 -16.93 9.84 -0.57
C TYR A 79 -17.32 8.39 -0.26
N ALA A 80 -16.39 7.47 -0.49
CA ALA A 80 -16.55 6.06 -0.18
C ALA A 80 -15.96 5.66 1.19
N ASP A 81 -15.52 6.65 1.99
CA ASP A 81 -14.87 6.49 3.31
C ASP A 81 -13.93 5.27 3.37
N ASN A 82 -14.23 4.30 4.24
CA ASN A 82 -13.46 3.05 4.43
C ASN A 82 -13.95 1.92 3.51
N GLY A 83 -14.28 2.26 2.27
CA GLY A 83 -14.85 1.35 1.26
C GLY A 83 -16.35 1.12 1.46
N VAL A 84 -17.03 0.77 0.36
CA VAL A 84 -18.46 0.45 0.34
C VAL A 84 -18.73 -0.93 0.95
N ASP A 85 -19.91 -1.13 1.53
CA ASP A 85 -20.27 -2.39 2.21
C ASP A 85 -20.22 -3.59 1.27
N GLN A 86 -20.60 -3.42 -0.01
CA GLN A 86 -20.54 -4.48 -1.01
C GLN A 86 -19.11 -5.02 -1.21
N PHE A 87 -18.09 -4.17 -1.07
CA PHE A 87 -16.69 -4.61 -1.12
C PHE A 87 -16.35 -5.46 0.10
N LYS A 88 -16.75 -5.03 1.31
CA LYS A 88 -16.45 -5.75 2.55
C LYS A 88 -17.10 -7.13 2.56
N GLU A 89 -18.36 -7.22 2.15
CA GLU A 89 -19.04 -8.51 1.99
C GLU A 89 -18.39 -9.39 0.93
N ALA A 90 -17.90 -8.81 -0.18
CA ALA A 90 -17.20 -9.58 -1.21
C ALA A 90 -15.88 -10.16 -0.68
N VAL A 91 -15.16 -9.42 0.16
CA VAL A 91 -13.95 -9.89 0.84
C VAL A 91 -14.28 -11.02 1.81
N ALA A 92 -15.31 -10.90 2.64
CA ALA A 92 -15.74 -11.98 3.55
C ALA A 92 -16.08 -13.26 2.77
N ARG A 93 -16.87 -13.14 1.68
CA ARG A 93 -17.18 -14.28 0.79
C ARG A 93 -15.94 -14.87 0.12
N PHE A 94 -14.96 -14.05 -0.24
CA PHE A 94 -13.68 -14.52 -0.80
C PHE A 94 -12.89 -15.31 0.24
N MET A 95 -12.76 -14.78 1.45
CA MET A 95 -12.03 -15.43 2.54
C MET A 95 -12.65 -16.79 2.91
N GLN A 96 -13.98 -16.87 2.94
CA GLN A 96 -14.65 -18.14 3.19
C GLN A 96 -14.44 -19.14 2.05
N ARG A 97 -14.54 -18.71 0.79
CA ARG A 97 -14.41 -19.60 -0.37
C ARG A 97 -12.98 -20.12 -0.57
N GLU A 98 -11.98 -19.25 -0.45
CA GLU A 98 -10.59 -19.61 -0.76
C GLU A 98 -9.86 -20.22 0.44
N TYR A 99 -10.22 -19.81 1.67
CA TYR A 99 -9.48 -20.17 2.87
C TYR A 99 -10.34 -20.79 3.98
N GLY A 100 -11.66 -20.88 3.81
CA GLY A 100 -12.57 -21.38 4.86
C GLY A 100 -12.63 -20.49 6.10
N VAL A 101 -12.28 -19.21 5.96
CA VAL A 101 -12.29 -18.23 7.06
C VAL A 101 -13.59 -17.43 7.00
N ASP A 102 -14.39 -17.55 8.05
CA ASP A 102 -15.60 -16.74 8.24
C ASP A 102 -15.23 -15.39 8.85
N LEU A 103 -15.74 -14.29 8.28
CA LEU A 103 -15.47 -12.93 8.70
C LEU A 103 -16.77 -12.12 8.76
N ASP A 104 -16.95 -11.32 9.81
CA ASP A 104 -17.95 -10.27 9.85
C ASP A 104 -17.49 -9.08 8.99
N PRO A 105 -18.14 -8.80 7.85
CA PRO A 105 -17.73 -7.71 6.97
C PRO A 105 -17.84 -6.33 7.63
N ALA A 106 -18.68 -6.16 8.67
CA ALA A 106 -18.86 -4.87 9.33
C ALA A 106 -17.71 -4.56 10.32
N THR A 107 -17.10 -5.57 10.92
CA THR A 107 -16.15 -5.40 12.03
C THR A 107 -14.75 -5.94 11.76
N GLU A 108 -14.59 -6.87 10.82
CA GLU A 108 -13.33 -7.58 10.55
C GLU A 108 -12.73 -7.28 9.17
N VAL A 109 -13.36 -6.41 8.38
CA VAL A 109 -12.86 -5.98 7.06
C VAL A 109 -12.71 -4.47 6.99
N ASN A 110 -11.48 -4.02 6.72
CA ASN A 110 -11.17 -2.61 6.47
C ASN A 110 -10.53 -2.43 5.09
N HIS A 111 -11.11 -1.56 4.26
CA HIS A 111 -10.57 -1.24 2.95
C HIS A 111 -9.33 -0.34 3.06
N CYS A 112 -8.37 -0.52 2.15
CA CYS A 112 -7.20 0.33 2.05
C CYS A 112 -6.81 0.57 0.59
N ILE A 113 -6.17 1.72 0.33
CA ILE A 113 -5.64 2.07 -0.99
C ILE A 113 -4.26 1.41 -1.15
N GLY A 114 -4.27 0.08 -1.27
CA GLY A 114 -3.08 -0.75 -1.40
C GLY A 114 -2.40 -1.10 -0.06
N SER A 115 -1.73 -2.25 -0.05
CA SER A 115 -1.08 -2.81 1.15
C SER A 115 0.02 -1.92 1.72
N LYS A 116 0.80 -1.23 0.86
CA LYS A 116 1.86 -0.30 1.29
C LYS A 116 1.32 0.78 2.22
N THR A 117 0.19 1.39 1.87
CA THR A 117 -0.44 2.44 2.67
C THR A 117 -0.87 1.89 4.03
N ALA A 118 -1.61 0.77 4.03
CA ALA A 118 -2.07 0.12 5.27
C ALA A 118 -0.90 -0.26 6.18
N LEU A 119 0.09 -0.98 5.66
CA LEU A 119 1.24 -1.48 6.44
C LEU A 119 2.16 -0.36 6.92
N SER A 120 2.22 0.78 6.21
CA SER A 120 3.03 1.92 6.65
C SER A 120 2.42 2.66 7.85
N ILE A 121 1.11 2.62 8.00
CA ILE A 121 0.37 3.31 9.08
C ILE A 121 0.13 2.37 10.27
N LEU A 122 0.03 1.06 10.04
CA LEU A 122 -0.24 0.06 11.07
C LEU A 122 0.67 0.20 12.32
N PRO A 123 2.00 0.38 12.19
CA PRO A 123 2.87 0.61 13.34
C PRO A 123 2.46 1.80 14.21
N ALA A 124 1.99 2.90 13.59
CA ALA A 124 1.59 4.10 14.32
C ALA A 124 0.34 3.87 15.19
N ALA A 125 -0.49 2.87 14.84
CA ALA A 125 -1.69 2.49 15.59
C ALA A 125 -1.40 1.50 16.74
N PHE A 126 -0.39 0.63 16.60
CA PHE A 126 -0.17 -0.50 17.52
C PHE A 126 1.14 -0.49 18.30
N ILE A 127 2.13 0.31 17.91
CA ILE A 127 3.46 0.33 18.52
C ILE A 127 3.67 1.61 19.31
N ASN A 128 3.98 1.48 20.59
CA ASN A 128 4.32 2.58 21.49
C ASN A 128 5.83 2.68 21.72
N PRO A 129 6.32 3.84 22.21
CA PRO A 129 7.70 3.97 22.65
C PRO A 129 8.05 2.91 23.71
N GLY A 130 9.09 2.11 23.43
CA GLY A 130 9.52 0.99 24.28
C GLY A 130 9.11 -0.39 23.78
N ASP A 131 8.15 -0.48 22.85
CA ASP A 131 7.76 -1.76 22.25
C ASP A 131 8.82 -2.26 21.26
N ILE A 132 8.92 -3.59 21.12
CA ILE A 132 9.89 -4.25 20.23
C ILE A 132 9.14 -4.93 19.07
N PRO A 133 9.30 -4.46 17.82
CA PRO A 133 8.77 -5.15 16.65
C PRO A 133 9.66 -6.32 16.23
N LEU A 134 9.05 -7.46 15.94
CA LEU A 134 9.73 -8.61 15.31
C LEU A 134 9.54 -8.54 13.79
N MET A 135 10.65 -8.58 13.04
CA MET A 135 10.63 -8.55 11.57
C MET A 135 11.43 -9.71 10.99
N ALA A 136 10.96 -10.25 9.88
CA ALA A 136 11.68 -11.28 9.13
C ALA A 136 12.94 -10.70 8.47
N VAL A 137 13.99 -11.51 8.40
CA VAL A 137 15.22 -11.21 7.65
C VAL A 137 15.52 -12.39 6.72
N PRO A 138 15.41 -12.22 5.39
CA PRO A 138 15.06 -10.99 4.66
C PRO A 138 13.57 -10.62 4.80
N GLY A 139 13.26 -9.32 4.65
CA GLY A 139 11.90 -8.78 4.68
C GLY A 139 11.70 -7.72 3.58
N TYR A 140 10.43 -7.43 3.25
CA TYR A 140 10.08 -6.40 2.26
C TYR A 140 10.46 -4.99 2.78
N PRO A 141 11.18 -4.18 2.00
CA PRO A 141 11.79 -2.92 2.47
C PRO A 141 10.91 -1.68 2.37
#